data_AF-A0A4Q2Z764-F1
#
_entry.id   AF-A0A4Q2Z764-F1
#
_cell.length_a   1.000
_cell.length_b   1.000
_cell.length_c   1.000
_cell.angle_alpha   90.00
_cell.angle_beta   90.00
_cell.angle_gamma   90.00
#
_symmetry.space_group_name_H-M   'P 1'
#
loop_
_entity.id
_entity.type
_entity.pdbx_description
1 polymer ?
#
loop_
_entity_poly.entity_id
_entity_poly.type
_entity_poly.pdbx_seq_one_letter_code
_entity_poly.pdbx_strand_id
1 'polypeptide(L)'
;MTLSGMMTREELAQRINAFEKDNRKREWPLLALVIGGVILVACLTIRFTSVSPVIGTAGLLMMLAAVLVPGILLGAVNRKRIRKLGLHCPECDCILAGPVGRMAVTTCHCSQCGKRIVE
;
A
#
# COMPACT_ATOMS: atom_id res chain seq x y z
N MET A 1 -18.02 -29.40 -1.44
CA MET A 1 -17.53 -28.66 -0.26
C MET A 1 -16.02 -28.71 -0.30
N THR A 2 -15.40 -27.70 -0.90
CA THR A 2 -13.95 -27.53 -0.84
C THR A 2 -13.59 -27.20 0.60
N LEU A 3 -12.87 -28.11 1.27
CA LEU A 3 -12.08 -27.82 2.46
C LEU A 3 -11.06 -26.75 2.06
N SER A 4 -11.50 -25.49 1.98
CA SER A 4 -10.61 -24.35 1.99
C SER A 4 -9.85 -24.46 3.30
N GLY A 5 -8.59 -24.90 3.21
CA GLY A 5 -7.74 -25.17 4.35
C GLY A 5 -7.84 -24.03 5.34
N MET A 6 -8.44 -24.31 6.50
CA MET A 6 -8.51 -23.35 7.58
C MET A 6 -7.08 -23.03 7.97
N MET A 7 -6.78 -21.74 7.93
CA MET A 7 -5.44 -21.24 8.16
C MET A 7 -5.27 -21.08 9.67
N THR A 8 -4.18 -21.59 10.24
CA THR A 8 -3.96 -21.44 11.68
C THR A 8 -3.70 -19.97 12.01
N ARG A 9 -4.01 -19.57 13.24
CA ARG A 9 -3.78 -18.20 13.72
C ARG A 9 -2.32 -17.78 13.58
N GLU A 10 -1.42 -18.72 13.83
CA GLU A 10 0.03 -18.54 13.73
C GLU A 10 0.45 -18.30 12.27
N GLU A 11 -0.06 -19.09 11.33
CA GLU A 11 0.21 -18.89 9.92
C GLU A 11 -0.29 -17.53 9.43
N LEU A 12 -1.51 -17.11 9.82
CA LEU A 12 -2.07 -15.83 9.40
C LEU A 12 -1.21 -14.67 9.93
N ALA A 13 -0.84 -14.73 11.21
CA ALA A 13 0.04 -13.75 11.83
C ALA A 13 1.42 -13.71 11.14
N GLN A 14 1.98 -14.87 10.80
CA GLN A 14 3.27 -14.96 10.10
C GLN A 14 3.20 -14.34 8.70
N ARG A 15 2.14 -14.59 7.93
CA ARG A 15 1.96 -13.98 6.60
C ARG A 15 1.75 -12.47 6.67
N ILE A 16 1.01 -11.96 7.66
CA ILE A 16 0.84 -10.51 7.88
C ILE A 16 2.18 -9.86 8.25
N ASN A 17 2.92 -10.45 9.19
CA ASN A 17 4.22 -9.91 9.61
C ASN A 17 5.25 -9.93 8.46
N ALA A 18 5.26 -10.99 7.65
CA ALA A 18 6.11 -11.08 6.47
C ALA A 18 5.74 -9.99 5.44
N PHE A 19 4.43 -9.79 5.18
CA PHE A 19 3.95 -8.73 4.31
C PHE A 19 4.33 -7.33 4.81
N GLU A 20 4.12 -7.04 6.10
CA GLU A 20 4.44 -5.74 6.69
C GLU A 20 5.94 -5.45 6.66
N LYS A 21 6.79 -6.44 6.97
CA LYS A 21 8.25 -6.30 6.91
C LYS A 21 8.72 -5.99 5.50
N ASP A 22 8.22 -6.72 4.52
CA ASP A 22 8.53 -6.49 3.10
C ASP A 22 8.00 -5.16 2.58
N ASN A 23 6.80 -4.76 3.01
CA ASN A 23 6.20 -3.50 2.61
C ASN A 23 7.00 -2.32 3.19
N ARG A 24 7.38 -2.38 4.48
CA ARG A 24 8.21 -1.34 5.11
C ARG A 24 9.55 -1.17 4.40
N LYS A 25 10.22 -2.27 4.00
CA LYS A 25 11.49 -2.20 3.26
C LYS A 25 11.36 -1.48 1.91
N ARG A 26 10.15 -1.50 1.31
CA ARG A 26 9.87 -0.92 0.00
C ARG A 26 9.33 0.51 0.08
N GLU A 27 8.59 0.83 1.13
CA GLU A 27 8.03 2.17 1.34
C GLU A 27 9.13 3.21 1.60
N TRP A 28 10.16 2.89 2.38
CA TRP A 28 11.26 3.80 2.68
C TRP A 28 12.00 4.35 1.46
N PRO A 29 12.51 3.53 0.53
CA PRO A 29 13.19 4.06 -0.66
C PRO A 29 12.24 4.83 -1.58
N LEU A 30 10.96 4.45 -1.63
CA LEU A 30 9.96 5.14 -2.43
C LEU A 30 9.63 6.51 -1.84
N LEU A 31 9.51 6.59 -0.51
CA LEU A 31 9.29 7.83 0.22
C LEU A 31 10.50 8.77 0.08
N ALA A 32 11.72 8.23 0.18
CA ALA A 32 12.94 8.99 -0.07
C ALA A 32 13.00 9.53 -1.51
N LEU A 33 12.60 8.72 -2.49
CA LEU A 33 12.56 9.11 -3.90
C LEU A 33 11.50 10.19 -4.18
N VAL A 34 10.31 10.08 -3.58
CA VAL A 34 9.25 11.10 -3.70
C VAL A 34 9.69 12.41 -3.05
N ILE A 35 10.20 12.37 -1.82
CA ILE A 35 10.69 13.57 -1.12
C ILE A 35 11.84 14.22 -1.91
N GLY A 36 12.80 13.42 -2.36
CA GLY A 36 13.92 13.91 -3.17
C GLY A 36 13.46 14.53 -4.50
N GLY A 37 12.51 13.91 -5.19
CA GLY A 37 11.93 14.42 -6.43
C GLY A 37 11.16 15.73 -6.23
N VAL A 38 10.36 15.83 -5.16
CA VAL A 38 9.64 17.05 -4.78
C VAL A 38 10.63 18.19 -4.49
N ILE A 39 11.69 17.94 -3.71
CA ILE A 39 12.72 18.94 -3.43
C ILE A 39 13.43 19.39 -4.71
N LEU A 40 13.79 18.45 -5.59
CA LEU A 40 14.46 18.76 -6.86
C LEU A 40 13.58 19.66 -7.74
N VAL A 41 12.30 19.31 -7.92
CA VAL A 41 11.36 20.10 -8.73
C VAL A 41 11.13 21.47 -8.10
N ALA A 42 10.99 21.56 -6.78
CA ALA A 42 10.86 22.84 -6.09
C ALA A 42 12.09 23.75 -6.34
N CYS A 43 13.30 23.21 -6.19
CA CYS A 43 14.54 23.94 -6.47
C CYS A 43 14.61 24.43 -7.93
N LEU A 44 14.20 23.59 -8.89
CA LEU A 44 14.18 23.97 -10.30
C LEU A 44 13.14 25.07 -10.57
N THR A 45 11.93 24.92 -10.06
CA THR A 45 10.88 25.95 -10.28
C THR A 45 11.30 27.32 -9.74
N ILE A 46 11.87 27.39 -8.53
CA ILE A 46 12.35 28.66 -7.94
C ILE A 46 13.43 29.32 -8.83
N ARG A 47 14.31 28.52 -9.45
CA ARG A 47 15.39 29.04 -10.31
C ARG A 47 14.89 29.53 -11.67
N PHE A 48 13.85 28.92 -12.21
CA PHE A 48 13.38 29.18 -13.58
C PHE A 48 12.10 30.02 -13.67
N THR A 49 11.44 30.34 -12.55
CA THR A 49 10.25 31.22 -12.53
C THR A 49 10.51 32.63 -13.05
N SER A 50 11.77 33.09 -13.05
CA SER A 50 12.16 34.39 -13.62
C SER A 50 12.17 34.42 -15.14
N VAL A 51 12.16 33.26 -15.82
CA VAL A 51 12.34 33.16 -17.28
C VAL A 51 10.99 33.09 -18.01
N SER A 52 9.99 32.42 -17.44
CA SER A 52 8.67 32.28 -18.06
C SER A 52 7.60 31.82 -17.06
N PRO A 53 6.40 32.44 -17.07
CA PRO A 53 5.28 32.03 -16.21
C PRO A 53 4.73 30.63 -16.57
N VAL A 54 4.94 30.16 -17.80
CA VAL A 54 4.50 28.83 -18.28
C VAL A 54 5.27 27.70 -17.58
N ILE A 55 6.52 27.95 -17.20
CA ILE A 55 7.37 27.00 -16.47
C ILE A 55 6.81 26.74 -15.07
N GLY A 56 6.22 27.76 -14.44
CA GLY A 56 5.57 27.62 -13.13
C GLY A 56 4.40 26.64 -13.16
N THR A 57 3.51 26.77 -14.15
CA THR A 57 2.36 25.85 -14.30
C THR A 57 2.78 24.42 -14.64
N ALA A 58 3.79 24.25 -15.50
CA ALA A 58 4.32 22.93 -15.84
C ALA A 58 5.00 22.26 -14.63
N GLY A 59 5.76 23.03 -13.83
CA GLY A 59 6.39 22.55 -12.61
C GLY A 59 5.38 22.11 -11.55
N LEU A 60 4.28 22.85 -11.40
CA LEU A 60 3.21 22.49 -10.46
C LEU A 60 2.48 21.22 -10.87
N LEU A 61 2.20 21.04 -12.18
CA LEU A 61 1.64 19.80 -12.71
C LEU A 61 2.59 18.60 -12.53
N MET A 62 3.90 18.79 -12.78
CA MET A 62 4.93 17.78 -12.54
C MET A 62 5.00 17.37 -11.06
N MET A 63 4.94 18.34 -10.13
CA MET A 63 4.90 18.02 -8.69
C MET A 63 3.66 17.21 -8.33
N LEU A 64 2.50 17.60 -8.84
CA LEU A 64 1.25 16.90 -8.57
C LEU A 64 1.31 15.45 -9.09
N ALA A 65 1.82 15.25 -10.30
CA ALA A 65 2.01 13.93 -10.89
C ALA A 65 3.02 13.09 -10.09
N ALA A 66 4.13 13.70 -9.64
CA ALA A 66 5.16 13.01 -8.86
C ALA A 66 4.65 12.51 -7.49
N VAL A 67 3.62 13.14 -6.93
CA VAL A 67 3.00 12.70 -5.67
C VAL A 67 1.90 11.66 -5.93
N LEU A 68 1.06 11.86 -6.94
CA LEU A 68 -0.12 11.00 -7.20
C LEU A 68 0.25 9.65 -7.83
N VAL A 69 1.15 9.64 -8.82
CA VAL A 69 1.47 8.43 -9.60
C VAL A 69 2.06 7.31 -8.73
N PRO A 70 3.03 7.56 -7.82
CA PRO A 70 3.55 6.53 -6.93
C PRO A 70 2.48 5.92 -6.02
N GLY A 71 1.56 6.74 -5.50
CA GLY A 71 0.48 6.28 -4.63
C GLY A 71 -0.47 5.30 -5.32
N ILE A 72 -0.86 5.61 -6.56
CA ILE A 72 -1.76 4.76 -7.37
C ILE A 72 -1.07 3.44 -7.73
N LEU A 73 0.19 3.49 -8.17
CA LEU A 73 0.96 2.30 -8.53
C LEU A 73 1.19 1.39 -7.32
N LEU A 74 1.53 1.96 -6.17
CA LEU A 74 1.70 1.21 -4.91
C LEU A 74 0.40 0.50 -4.50
N GLY A 75 -0.75 1.18 -4.60
CA GLY A 75 -2.05 0.59 -4.28
C GLY A 75 -2.37 -0.63 -5.15
N ALA A 76 -2.13 -0.54 -6.46
CA ALA A 76 -2.38 -1.63 -7.40
C ALA A 76 -1.43 -2.83 -7.15
N VAL A 77 -0.15 -2.57 -6.91
CA VAL A 77 0.85 -3.61 -6.62
C VAL A 77 0.54 -4.30 -5.28
N ASN A 78 0.19 -3.52 -4.24
CA ASN A 78 -0.16 -4.06 -2.94
C ASN A 78 -1.41 -4.94 -3.00
N ARG A 79 -2.47 -4.55 -3.72
CA ARG A 79 -3.64 -5.41 -3.92
C ARG A 79 -3.30 -6.76 -4.54
N LYS A 80 -2.50 -6.78 -5.62
CA LYS A 80 -2.08 -8.04 -6.26
C LYS A 80 -1.26 -8.91 -5.31
N ARG A 81 -0.39 -8.29 -4.49
CA ARG A 81 0.49 -9.01 -3.56
C ARG A 81 -0.27 -9.59 -2.36
N ILE A 82 -1.22 -8.84 -1.81
CA ILE A 82 -2.13 -9.29 -0.75
C ILE A 82 -2.90 -10.53 -1.19
N ARG A 83 -3.46 -10.51 -2.41
CA ARG A 83 -4.13 -11.68 -2.98
C ARG A 83 -3.20 -12.88 -3.13
N LYS A 84 -1.97 -12.68 -3.64
CA LYS A 84 -0.97 -13.76 -3.76
C LYS A 84 -0.57 -14.39 -2.42
N LEU A 85 -0.58 -13.63 -1.33
CA LEU A 85 -0.26 -14.12 0.01
C LEU A 85 -1.45 -14.80 0.71
N GLY A 86 -2.63 -14.81 0.08
CA GLY A 86 -3.85 -15.33 0.70
C GLY A 86 -4.38 -14.45 1.83
N LEU A 87 -4.00 -13.17 1.88
CA LEU A 87 -4.43 -12.21 2.90
C LEU A 87 -5.80 -11.60 2.53
N HIS A 88 -6.76 -12.45 2.20
CA HIS A 88 -8.13 -12.05 1.88
C HIS A 88 -9.13 -13.00 2.53
N CYS A 89 -10.31 -12.49 2.83
CA CYS A 89 -11.40 -13.34 3.29
C CYS A 89 -11.91 -14.19 2.12
N PRO A 90 -12.03 -15.52 2.25
CA PRO A 90 -12.52 -16.38 1.16
C PRO A 90 -13.98 -16.13 0.79
N GLU A 91 -14.73 -15.43 1.65
CA GLU A 91 -16.18 -15.29 1.55
C GLU A 91 -16.59 -13.93 0.95
N CYS A 92 -15.94 -12.85 1.37
CA CYS A 92 -16.24 -11.49 0.89
C CYS A 92 -15.08 -10.84 0.12
N ASP A 93 -13.97 -11.54 -0.09
CA ASP A 93 -12.73 -11.03 -0.74
C ASP A 93 -12.16 -9.75 -0.08
N CYS A 94 -12.54 -9.50 1.17
CA CYS A 94 -12.04 -8.35 1.93
C CYS A 94 -10.56 -8.53 2.26
N ILE A 95 -9.79 -7.45 2.16
CA ILE A 95 -8.34 -7.43 2.41
C ILE A 95 -8.05 -7.55 3.91
N LEU A 96 -7.28 -8.56 4.27
CA LEU A 96 -6.85 -8.84 5.66
C LEU A 96 -5.39 -8.42 5.86
N ALA A 97 -5.11 -7.12 5.64
CA ALA A 97 -3.77 -6.55 5.82
C ALA A 97 -3.80 -5.33 6.76
N GLY A 98 -2.64 -5.00 7.34
CA GLY A 98 -2.50 -3.84 8.23
C GLY A 98 -3.43 -3.92 9.45
N PRO A 99 -4.12 -2.84 9.84
CA PRO A 99 -4.99 -2.82 11.02
C PRO A 99 -6.11 -3.87 10.97
N VAL A 100 -6.72 -4.05 9.80
CA VAL A 100 -7.81 -5.01 9.59
C VAL A 100 -7.32 -6.44 9.74
N GLY A 101 -6.13 -6.75 9.18
CA GLY A 101 -5.50 -8.06 9.35
C GLY A 101 -5.17 -8.36 10.81
N ARG A 102 -4.62 -7.39 11.55
CA ARG A 102 -4.32 -7.55 12.99
C ARG A 102 -5.58 -7.79 13.82
N MET A 103 -6.69 -7.11 13.52
CA MET A 103 -7.98 -7.38 14.15
C MET A 103 -8.51 -8.78 13.80
N ALA A 104 -8.33 -9.24 12.57
CA ALA A 104 -8.74 -10.59 12.18
C ALA A 104 -7.93 -11.67 12.92
N VAL A 105 -6.64 -11.42 13.19
CA VAL A 105 -5.80 -12.32 14.00
C VAL A 105 -6.24 -12.36 15.46
N THR A 106 -6.74 -11.27 16.03
CA THR A 106 -7.21 -11.25 17.43
C THR A 106 -8.61 -11.80 17.60
N THR A 107 -9.51 -11.46 16.68
CA THR A 107 -10.92 -11.85 16.74
C THR A 107 -11.22 -13.19 16.08
N CYS A 108 -10.32 -13.71 15.24
CA CYS A 108 -10.52 -14.88 14.36
C CYS A 108 -11.66 -14.73 13.34
N HIS A 109 -12.26 -13.55 13.22
CA HIS A 109 -13.40 -13.27 12.36
C HIS A 109 -13.09 -12.14 11.38
N CYS A 110 -13.76 -12.16 10.23
CA CYS A 110 -13.68 -11.07 9.26
C CYS A 110 -14.48 -9.86 9.76
N SER A 111 -13.87 -8.68 9.77
CA SER A 111 -14.54 -7.44 10.20
C SER A 111 -15.68 -6.99 9.29
N GLN A 112 -15.71 -7.43 8.03
CA GLN A 112 -16.78 -7.09 7.09
C GLN A 112 -17.94 -8.08 7.10
N CYS A 113 -17.67 -9.38 7.00
CA CYS A 113 -18.72 -10.40 6.86
C CYS A 113 -19.00 -11.19 8.15
N GLY A 114 -18.21 -10.99 9.20
CA GLY A 114 -18.38 -11.66 10.50
C GLY A 114 -18.06 -13.16 10.50
N LYS A 115 -17.67 -13.76 9.36
CA LYS A 115 -17.35 -15.18 9.27
C LYS A 115 -15.99 -15.48 9.90
N ARG A 116 -15.88 -16.65 10.53
CA ARG A 116 -14.61 -17.16 11.07
C ARG A 116 -13.65 -17.47 9.93
N ILE A 117 -12.44 -16.93 10.01
CA ILE A 117 -11.39 -17.08 8.98
C ILE A 117 -10.24 -17.96 9.46
N VAL A 118 -10.16 -18.17 10.77
CA VAL A 118 -9.03 -18.78 11.46
C VAL A 118 -9.56 -19.83 12.43
N GLU A 119 -8.93 -21.00 12.44
CA GLU A 119 -9.20 -22.06 13.42
C GLU A 119 -8.61 -21.71 14.80
#